data_AF-A0AAJ7XIE6-F1
#
_entry.id   AF-A0AAJ7XIE6-F1
#
_cell.length_a   1.000
_cell.length_b   1.000
_cell.length_c   1.000
_cell.angle_alpha   90.00
_cell.angle_beta   90.00
_cell.angle_gamma   90.00
#
_symmetry.space_group_name_H-M   'P 1'
#
loop_
_entity.id
_entity.type
_entity.pdbx_description
1 polymer ?
#
loop_
_entity_poly.entity_id
_entity_poly.type
_entity_poly.pdbx_seq_one_letter_code
_entity_poly.pdbx_strand_id
1 'polypeptide(L)'
;MEELAVEVRGSNGAFYKAFVKDVQEEKLTVAFENNWQPERQVAFQDARLPPPAGDDGREITENSDVEVFSRANEQEPCGWWLARVRMIKGDFFVIEYAVCEAAFSEIVTLERLRHLNPSQPLTASTFTRVEISVPEDIRHACESEELHRDFLKAVGAQSVSFNSTQGSLTILARDASVSRRVDMLSDIHFRGIRTKLLLKTSNQEASRQLEARRRLARACVLELRVSEHLLGLAVGAHEANLEAARGLGGVSAVETQPTGFRIYGESP
;
A
#
# COMPACT_ATOMS: atom_id res chain seq x y z
N MET A 1 -8.57 -1.77 1.07
CA MET A 1 -8.79 -0.32 1.21
C MET A 1 -9.50 0.06 -0.06
N GLU A 2 -10.72 0.61 0.01
CA GLU A 2 -11.39 1.06 -1.21
C GLU A 2 -10.73 2.37 -1.63
N GLU A 3 -9.83 2.29 -2.61
CA GLU A 3 -9.20 3.47 -3.19
C GLU A 3 -10.28 4.41 -3.75
N LEU A 4 -10.05 5.73 -3.65
CA LEU A 4 -10.98 6.75 -4.16
C LEU A 4 -10.99 6.73 -5.69
N ALA A 5 -11.72 5.77 -6.27
CA ALA A 5 -11.87 5.65 -7.70
C ALA A 5 -12.69 6.81 -8.28
N VAL A 6 -12.19 7.35 -9.39
CA VAL A 6 -12.78 8.43 -10.18
C VAL A 6 -12.61 8.10 -11.67
N GLU A 7 -13.43 8.72 -12.49
CA GLU A 7 -13.33 8.69 -13.94
C GLU A 7 -12.80 10.04 -14.43
N VAL A 8 -11.71 10.04 -15.18
CA VAL A 8 -11.00 11.24 -15.62
C VAL A 8 -11.05 11.33 -17.14
N ARG A 9 -11.44 12.50 -17.64
CA ARG A 9 -11.54 12.80 -19.06
C ARG A 9 -10.15 12.92 -19.68
N GLY A 10 -9.90 12.15 -20.73
CA GLY A 10 -8.73 12.25 -21.59
C GLY A 10 -8.87 13.36 -22.63
N SER A 11 -7.76 13.70 -23.29
CA SER A 11 -7.74 14.67 -24.40
C SER A 11 -8.58 14.22 -25.60
N ASN A 12 -8.72 12.90 -25.78
CA ASN A 12 -9.58 12.27 -26.79
C ASN A 12 -11.06 12.21 -26.38
N GLY A 13 -11.43 12.76 -25.22
CA GLY A 13 -12.81 12.81 -24.74
C GLY A 13 -13.29 11.54 -24.01
N ALA A 14 -12.52 10.46 -23.99
CA ALA A 14 -12.85 9.25 -23.25
C ALA A 14 -12.62 9.41 -21.74
N PHE A 15 -13.37 8.69 -20.93
CA PHE A 15 -13.19 8.66 -19.48
C PHE A 15 -12.39 7.43 -19.05
N TYR A 16 -11.28 7.65 -18.36
CA TYR A 16 -10.39 6.61 -17.86
C TYR A 16 -10.51 6.47 -16.36
N LYS A 17 -10.42 5.22 -15.88
CA LYS A 17 -10.40 4.93 -14.44
C LYS A 17 -9.09 5.41 -13.83
N ALA A 18 -9.20 6.15 -12.73
CA ALA A 18 -8.07 6.64 -11.96
C ALA A 18 -8.41 6.66 -10.47
N PHE A 19 -7.40 6.86 -9.63
CA PHE A 19 -7.51 6.88 -8.18
C PHE A 19 -6.97 8.21 -7.65
N VAL A 20 -7.74 8.86 -6.76
CA VAL A 20 -7.34 10.14 -6.16
C VAL A 20 -6.20 9.92 -5.17
N LYS A 21 -5.10 10.62 -5.40
CA LYS A 21 -3.91 10.63 -4.52
C LYS A 21 -3.84 11.86 -3.63
N ASP A 22 -4.22 13.02 -4.16
CA ASP A 22 -4.22 14.28 -3.42
C ASP A 22 -5.30 15.23 -3.96
N VAL A 23 -5.75 16.16 -3.11
CA VAL A 23 -6.79 17.14 -3.43
C VAL A 23 -6.29 18.53 -3.05
N GLN A 24 -6.23 19.42 -4.04
CA GLN A 24 -5.84 20.82 -3.88
C GLN A 24 -7.06 21.73 -4.10
N GLU A 25 -6.90 23.05 -3.95
CA GLU A 25 -8.04 23.99 -4.02
C GLU A 25 -8.78 23.97 -5.36
N GLU A 26 -8.06 23.81 -6.48
CA GLU A 26 -8.64 23.87 -7.84
C GLU A 26 -8.42 22.59 -8.67
N LYS A 27 -7.58 21.67 -8.19
CA LYS A 27 -7.13 20.49 -8.94
C LYS A 27 -7.08 19.26 -8.04
N LEU A 28 -7.22 18.10 -8.66
CA LEU A 28 -6.97 16.80 -8.03
C LEU A 28 -5.75 16.13 -8.66
N THR A 29 -4.93 15.49 -7.84
CA THR A 29 -3.85 14.62 -8.32
C THR A 29 -4.38 13.19 -8.38
N VAL A 30 -4.28 12.57 -9.56
CA VAL A 30 -4.75 11.21 -9.79
C VAL A 30 -3.62 10.30 -10.27
N ALA A 31 -3.68 9.04 -9.85
CA ALA A 31 -2.89 7.95 -10.39
C ALA A 31 -3.77 7.06 -11.26
N PHE A 32 -3.30 6.70 -12.45
CA PHE A 32 -4.06 5.83 -13.35
C PHE A 32 -3.84 4.35 -13.02
N GLU A 33 -4.81 3.51 -13.35
CA GLU A 33 -4.75 2.06 -13.10
C GLU A 33 -3.52 1.42 -13.76
N ASN A 34 -2.79 0.55 -13.05
CA ASN A 34 -1.54 -0.07 -13.54
C ASN A 34 -0.42 0.93 -13.92
N ASN A 35 -0.53 2.20 -13.55
CA ASN A 35 0.45 3.25 -13.87
C ASN A 35 0.75 3.35 -15.38
N TRP A 36 -0.25 3.09 -16.25
CA TRP A 36 -0.08 3.20 -17.71
C TRP A 36 0.26 4.64 -18.15
N GLN A 37 -0.10 5.61 -17.32
CA GLN A 37 0.35 7.00 -17.39
C GLN A 37 0.90 7.44 -16.03
N PRO A 38 1.84 8.40 -16.02
CA PRO A 38 2.29 9.02 -14.78
C PRO A 38 1.14 9.74 -14.08
N GLU A 39 1.30 9.98 -12.78
CA GLU A 39 0.36 10.78 -12.01
C GLU A 39 0.19 12.16 -12.65
N ARG A 40 -1.05 12.65 -12.65
CA ARG A 40 -1.39 13.90 -13.32
C ARG A 40 -2.33 14.73 -12.45
N GLN A 41 -2.13 16.04 -12.49
CA GLN A 41 -3.10 16.99 -11.97
C GLN A 41 -4.20 17.23 -13.00
N VAL A 42 -5.44 17.05 -12.58
CA VAL A 42 -6.61 17.29 -13.42
C VAL A 42 -7.57 18.26 -12.73
N ALA A 43 -8.26 19.06 -13.53
CA ALA A 43 -9.28 19.97 -13.02
C ALA A 43 -10.50 19.17 -12.56
N PHE A 44 -11.23 19.67 -11.56
CA PHE A 44 -12.42 19.00 -11.04
C PHE A 44 -13.49 18.75 -12.12
N GLN A 45 -13.63 19.67 -13.07
CA GLN A 45 -14.56 19.55 -14.19
C GLN A 45 -14.26 18.39 -15.15
N ASP A 46 -13.00 17.93 -15.20
CA ASP A 46 -12.55 16.84 -16.06
C ASP A 46 -12.54 15.51 -15.33
N ALA A 47 -13.08 15.45 -14.11
CA ALA A 47 -13.20 14.25 -13.33
C ALA A 47 -14.62 14.10 -12.79
N ARG A 48 -15.09 12.86 -12.64
CA ARG A 48 -16.39 12.52 -12.05
C ARG A 48 -16.29 11.24 -11.24
N LEU A 49 -17.28 10.98 -10.39
CA LEU A 49 -17.39 9.69 -9.71
C LEU A 49 -17.80 8.60 -10.73
N PRO A 50 -17.36 7.34 -10.54
CA PRO A 50 -17.90 6.23 -11.30
C PRO A 50 -19.42 6.10 -11.06
N PRO A 51 -20.17 5.49 -11.99
CA PRO A 51 -21.60 5.31 -11.82
C PRO A 51 -21.90 4.54 -10.52
N PRO A 52 -23.01 4.86 -9.83
CA PRO A 52 -23.40 4.16 -8.61
C PRO A 52 -23.55 2.66 -8.86
N ALA A 53 -23.20 1.86 -7.85
CA ALA A 53 -23.32 0.41 -7.96
C ALA A 53 -24.80 -0.01 -7.99
N GLY A 54 -25.26 -0.43 -9.16
CA GLY A 54 -26.62 -0.87 -9.41
C GLY A 54 -26.94 -0.77 -10.89
N ASP A 55 -27.66 -1.75 -11.42
CA ASP A 55 -28.30 -1.57 -12.71
C ASP A 55 -29.46 -0.59 -12.51
N ASP A 56 -29.49 0.49 -13.28
CA ASP A 56 -30.63 1.42 -13.30
C ASP A 56 -31.92 0.72 -13.78
N GLY A 57 -31.83 -0.55 -14.21
CA GLY A 57 -32.94 -1.39 -14.63
C GLY A 57 -33.58 -0.91 -15.93
N ARG A 58 -32.95 0.09 -16.57
CA ARG A 58 -33.37 0.64 -17.85
C ARG A 58 -32.78 -0.23 -18.94
N GLU A 59 -33.62 -0.67 -19.88
CA GLU A 59 -33.12 -1.35 -21.07
C GLU A 59 -32.45 -0.33 -21.99
N ILE A 60 -31.33 -0.72 -22.60
CA ILE A 60 -30.70 0.06 -23.67
C ILE A 60 -31.49 -0.18 -24.95
N THR A 61 -32.09 0.87 -25.49
CA THR A 61 -32.91 0.81 -26.72
C THR A 61 -32.21 1.48 -27.90
N GLU A 62 -32.76 1.30 -29.11
CA GLU A 62 -32.28 2.02 -30.28
C GLU A 62 -32.42 3.55 -30.10
N ASN A 63 -31.44 4.29 -30.61
CA ASN A 63 -31.27 5.74 -30.45
C ASN A 63 -30.93 6.23 -29.03
N SER A 64 -30.73 5.34 -28.06
CA SER A 64 -30.24 5.70 -26.73
C SER A 64 -28.78 6.16 -26.79
N ASP A 65 -28.46 7.21 -26.04
CA ASP A 65 -27.07 7.62 -25.77
C ASP A 65 -26.51 6.74 -24.64
N VAL A 66 -25.31 6.19 -24.87
CA VAL A 66 -24.67 5.19 -24.02
C VAL A 66 -23.17 5.48 -23.89
N GLU A 67 -22.52 4.82 -22.94
CA GLU A 67 -21.06 4.79 -22.87
C GLU A 67 -20.55 3.40 -23.26
N VAL A 68 -19.63 3.34 -24.21
CA VAL A 68 -18.99 2.10 -24.66
C VAL A 68 -17.59 1.97 -24.07
N PHE A 69 -17.27 0.78 -23.56
CA PHE A 69 -15.94 0.43 -23.11
C PHE A 69 -15.08 0.01 -24.30
N SER A 70 -14.13 0.88 -24.67
CA SER A 70 -13.29 0.69 -25.85
C SER A 70 -11.93 1.37 -25.69
N ARG A 71 -10.97 1.04 -26.54
CA ARG A 71 -9.64 1.66 -26.59
C ARG A 71 -9.39 2.28 -27.95
N ALA A 72 -8.73 3.43 -27.98
CA ALA A 72 -8.40 4.12 -29.22
C ALA A 72 -7.26 3.43 -29.99
N ASN A 73 -6.31 2.86 -29.26
CA ASN A 73 -5.15 2.16 -29.81
C ASN A 73 -4.71 1.03 -28.87
N GLU A 74 -3.78 0.18 -29.29
CA GLU A 74 -3.30 -0.96 -28.49
C GLU A 74 -2.43 -0.55 -27.30
N GLN A 75 -1.89 0.68 -27.29
CA GLN A 75 -1.03 1.19 -26.22
C GLN A 75 -1.84 1.74 -25.04
N GLU A 76 -3.08 2.16 -25.30
CA GLU A 76 -3.99 2.71 -24.30
C GLU A 76 -4.90 1.63 -23.69
N PRO A 77 -5.19 1.70 -22.39
CA PRO A 77 -6.22 0.87 -21.80
C PRO A 77 -7.60 1.28 -22.32
N CYS A 78 -8.58 0.40 -22.12
CA CYS A 78 -9.95 0.73 -22.41
C CYS A 78 -10.45 1.86 -21.50
N GLY A 79 -11.17 2.80 -22.09
CA GLY A 79 -11.91 3.87 -21.43
C GLY A 79 -13.38 3.84 -21.84
N TRP A 80 -14.17 4.71 -21.22
CA TRP A 80 -15.58 4.90 -21.53
C TRP A 80 -15.77 6.02 -22.53
N TRP A 81 -16.36 5.70 -23.67
CA TRP A 81 -16.58 6.62 -24.78
C TRP A 81 -18.06 6.91 -24.96
N LEU A 82 -18.39 8.17 -25.24
CA LEU A 82 -19.75 8.55 -25.56
C LEU A 82 -20.15 8.04 -26.95
N ALA A 83 -21.25 7.30 -27.03
CA ALA A 83 -21.77 6.74 -28.27
C ALA A 83 -23.30 6.75 -28.28
N ARG A 84 -23.88 6.55 -29.47
CA ARG A 84 -25.33 6.37 -29.66
C ARG A 84 -25.62 5.03 -30.29
N VAL A 85 -26.61 4.31 -29.75
CA VAL A 85 -27.07 3.05 -30.32
C VAL A 85 -27.88 3.34 -31.59
N ARG A 86 -27.48 2.76 -32.72
CA ARG A 86 -28.17 2.92 -34.01
C ARG A 86 -29.11 1.77 -34.34
N MET A 87 -28.72 0.55 -34.01
CA MET A 87 -29.48 -0.65 -34.33
C MET A 87 -29.20 -1.72 -33.30
N ILE A 88 -30.22 -2.49 -32.92
CA ILE A 88 -30.09 -3.66 -32.06
C ILE A 88 -30.56 -4.88 -32.85
N LYS A 89 -29.71 -5.91 -32.94
CA LYS A 89 -30.04 -7.16 -33.62
C LYS A 89 -29.62 -8.36 -32.76
N GLY A 90 -30.59 -8.91 -32.02
CA GLY A 90 -30.31 -9.93 -31.01
C GLY A 90 -29.41 -9.35 -29.92
N ASP A 91 -28.28 -10.01 -29.66
CA ASP A 91 -27.32 -9.60 -28.62
C ASP A 91 -26.26 -8.60 -29.12
N PHE A 92 -26.39 -8.13 -30.37
CA PHE A 92 -25.45 -7.19 -31.00
C PHE A 92 -26.05 -5.80 -31.12
N PHE A 93 -25.26 -4.81 -30.70
CA PHE A 93 -25.57 -3.40 -30.71
C PHE A 93 -24.64 -2.71 -31.69
N VAL A 94 -25.22 -2.07 -32.71
CA VAL A 94 -24.47 -1.19 -33.61
C VAL A 94 -24.46 0.19 -33.00
N ILE A 95 -23.29 0.67 -32.61
CA ILE A 95 -23.10 2.00 -32.01
C ILE A 95 -22.36 2.93 -32.95
N GLU A 96 -22.56 4.23 -32.76
CA GLU A 96 -21.81 5.30 -33.42
C GLU A 96 -21.18 6.22 -32.38
N TYR A 97 -19.89 6.48 -32.48
CA TYR A 97 -19.15 7.29 -31.52
C TYR A 97 -19.46 8.78 -31.70
N ALA A 98 -19.69 9.51 -30.60
CA ALA A 98 -20.04 10.92 -30.64
C ALA A 98 -18.84 11.87 -30.86
N VAL A 99 -17.62 11.36 -30.69
CA VAL A 99 -16.38 12.18 -30.63
C VAL A 99 -15.63 12.23 -31.98
N CYS A 100 -16.06 11.44 -32.97
CA CYS A 100 -15.38 11.36 -34.27
C CYS A 100 -16.16 12.15 -35.32
N GLU A 101 -15.50 13.08 -36.04
CA GLU A 101 -16.12 13.84 -37.14
C GLU A 101 -16.54 12.93 -38.32
N ALA A 102 -15.86 11.79 -38.47
CA ALA A 102 -16.32 10.69 -39.30
C ALA A 102 -17.23 9.78 -38.46
N ALA A 103 -18.40 9.42 -38.99
CA ALA A 103 -19.36 8.50 -38.37
C ALA A 103 -18.77 7.08 -38.19
N PHE A 104 -17.85 6.93 -37.24
CA PHE A 104 -17.22 5.66 -36.92
C PHE A 104 -18.22 4.82 -36.15
N SER A 105 -18.55 3.66 -36.71
CA SER A 105 -19.52 2.73 -36.17
C SER A 105 -18.85 1.39 -35.84
N GLU A 106 -19.26 0.81 -34.71
CA GLU A 106 -18.73 -0.45 -34.20
C GLU A 106 -19.88 -1.35 -33.75
N ILE A 107 -19.72 -2.66 -33.93
CA ILE A 107 -20.65 -3.66 -33.43
C ILE A 107 -20.11 -4.19 -32.10
N VAL A 108 -20.89 -4.06 -31.04
CA VAL A 108 -20.52 -4.48 -29.69
C VAL A 108 -21.61 -5.32 -29.04
N THR A 109 -21.27 -6.02 -27.96
CA THR A 109 -22.23 -6.73 -27.11
C THR A 109 -22.62 -5.85 -25.91
N LEU A 110 -23.71 -6.20 -25.23
CA LEU A 110 -24.21 -5.49 -24.05
C LEU A 110 -23.15 -5.35 -22.94
N GLU A 111 -22.25 -6.32 -22.79
CA GLU A 111 -21.19 -6.33 -21.76
C GLU A 111 -20.22 -5.14 -21.86
N ARG A 112 -20.09 -4.55 -23.05
CA ARG A 112 -19.24 -3.37 -23.29
C ARG A 112 -20.01 -2.06 -23.19
N LEU A 113 -21.32 -2.10 -22.98
CA LEU A 113 -22.17 -0.93 -22.92
C LEU A 113 -22.62 -0.68 -21.48
N ARG A 114 -22.77 0.61 -21.15
CA ARG A 114 -23.49 1.05 -19.97
C ARG A 114 -24.30 2.30 -20.29
N HIS A 115 -25.27 2.58 -19.44
CA HIS A 115 -25.97 3.88 -19.45
C HIS A 115 -24.99 5.02 -19.20
N LEU A 116 -25.35 6.22 -19.66
CA LEU A 116 -24.59 7.42 -19.36
C LEU A 116 -24.41 7.56 -17.84
N ASN A 117 -23.17 7.77 -17.41
CA ASN A 117 -22.88 7.98 -16.00
C ASN A 117 -23.58 9.28 -15.53
N PRO A 118 -24.53 9.20 -14.57
CA PRO A 118 -25.29 10.36 -14.10
C PRO A 118 -24.47 11.27 -13.17
N SER A 119 -23.28 10.84 -12.77
CA SER A 119 -22.42 11.58 -11.85
C SER A 119 -22.00 12.92 -12.45
N GLN A 120 -22.27 13.98 -11.70
CA GLN A 120 -21.79 15.31 -12.03
C GLN A 120 -20.26 15.40 -11.93
N PRO A 121 -19.64 16.38 -12.60
CA PRO A 121 -18.23 16.67 -12.40
C PRO A 121 -17.92 16.91 -10.92
N LEU A 122 -16.70 16.58 -10.51
CA LEU A 122 -16.27 16.78 -9.14
C LEU A 122 -16.27 18.27 -8.78
N THR A 123 -16.25 18.55 -7.48
CA THR A 123 -16.04 19.88 -6.91
C THR A 123 -15.05 19.79 -5.76
N ALA A 124 -14.48 20.93 -5.36
CA ALA A 124 -13.61 20.99 -4.17
C ALA A 124 -14.28 20.43 -2.90
N SER A 125 -15.61 20.50 -2.81
CA SER A 125 -16.39 19.96 -1.69
C SER A 125 -16.64 18.44 -1.76
N THR A 126 -16.28 17.79 -2.87
CA THR A 126 -16.54 16.34 -3.06
C THR A 126 -15.64 15.47 -2.20
N PHE A 127 -14.44 15.97 -1.89
CA PHE A 127 -13.50 15.30 -1.00
C PHE A 127 -13.10 16.23 0.13
N THR A 128 -12.99 15.68 1.32
CA THR A 128 -12.45 16.35 2.50
C THR A 128 -11.00 15.91 2.69
N ARG A 129 -10.09 16.87 2.57
CA ARG A 129 -8.66 16.69 2.88
C ARG A 129 -8.41 17.11 4.32
N VAL A 130 -7.81 16.22 5.10
CA VAL A 130 -7.38 16.48 6.48
C VAL A 130 -5.89 16.19 6.58
N GLU A 131 -5.16 17.10 7.19
CA GLU A 131 -3.72 16.98 7.39
C GLU A 131 -3.39 16.94 8.88
N ILE A 132 -2.61 15.94 9.29
CA ILE A 132 -2.17 15.78 10.69
C ILE A 132 -0.65 15.69 10.76
N SER A 133 -0.04 16.47 11.65
CA SER A 133 1.41 16.43 11.88
C SER A 133 1.81 15.13 12.58
N VAL A 134 2.84 14.46 12.06
CA VAL A 134 3.37 13.21 12.62
C VAL A 134 4.58 13.51 13.49
N PRO A 135 4.59 13.02 14.75
CA PRO A 135 5.77 13.09 15.62
C PRO A 135 7.01 12.44 14.99
N GLU A 136 8.17 13.07 15.16
CA GLU A 136 9.44 12.66 14.51
C GLU A 136 9.83 11.21 14.77
N ASP A 137 9.57 10.73 15.99
CA ASP A 137 9.95 9.39 16.44
C ASP A 137 9.24 8.25 15.69
N ILE A 138 8.13 8.53 15.01
CA ILE A 138 7.35 7.53 14.27
C ILE A 138 7.22 7.82 12.76
N ARG A 139 7.85 8.87 12.23
CA ARG A 139 7.73 9.27 10.81
C ARG A 139 8.08 8.15 9.84
N HIS A 140 9.22 7.49 10.05
CA HIS A 140 9.65 6.37 9.20
C HIS A 140 8.64 5.21 9.24
N ALA A 141 7.96 4.97 10.35
CA ALA A 141 6.94 3.93 10.41
C ALA A 141 5.69 4.34 9.61
N CYS A 142 5.29 5.61 9.67
CA CYS A 142 4.13 6.16 8.99
C CYS A 142 4.25 6.21 7.46
N GLU A 143 5.43 5.95 6.88
CA GLU A 143 5.59 5.74 5.43
C GLU A 143 4.81 4.52 4.91
N SER A 144 4.57 3.53 5.78
CA SER A 144 3.81 2.33 5.42
C SER A 144 2.30 2.57 5.57
N GLU A 145 1.60 2.74 4.45
CA GLU A 145 0.14 2.92 4.42
C GLU A 145 -0.63 1.80 5.14
N GLU A 146 -0.09 0.57 5.17
CA GLU A 146 -0.71 -0.57 5.84
C GLU A 146 -0.91 -0.35 7.35
N LEU A 147 -0.05 0.43 8.00
CA LEU A 147 -0.18 0.74 9.42
C LEU A 147 -1.42 1.58 9.73
N HIS A 148 -1.96 2.28 8.74
CA HIS A 148 -3.06 3.22 8.89
C HIS A 148 -4.42 2.59 8.57
N ARG A 149 -4.48 1.35 8.07
CA ARG A 149 -5.72 0.69 7.61
C ARG A 149 -6.83 0.70 8.65
N ASP A 150 -6.52 0.31 9.89
CA ASP A 150 -7.53 0.19 10.94
C ASP A 150 -7.97 1.58 11.44
N PHE A 151 -7.05 2.55 11.44
CA PHE A 151 -7.35 3.95 11.73
C PHE A 151 -8.26 4.56 10.67
N LEU A 152 -7.98 4.37 9.37
CA LEU A 152 -8.84 4.82 8.27
C LEU A 152 -10.25 4.25 8.36
N LYS A 153 -10.38 2.97 8.68
CA LYS A 153 -11.68 2.34 8.91
C LYS A 153 -12.42 3.00 10.08
N ALA A 154 -11.73 3.32 11.18
CA ALA A 154 -12.34 3.96 12.34
C ALA A 154 -12.79 5.41 12.07
N VAL A 155 -12.03 6.16 11.28
CA VAL A 155 -12.39 7.55 10.91
C VAL A 155 -13.26 7.64 9.66
N GLY A 156 -13.57 6.53 8.99
CA GLY A 156 -14.36 6.51 7.76
C GLY A 156 -13.69 7.22 6.58
N ALA A 157 -12.37 7.12 6.49
CA ALA A 157 -11.58 7.66 5.39
C ALA A 157 -11.18 6.56 4.40
N GLN A 158 -10.90 6.95 3.15
CA GLN A 158 -10.61 6.01 2.07
C GLN A 158 -9.12 5.93 1.75
N SER A 159 -8.38 7.02 1.91
CA SER A 159 -6.96 7.08 1.53
C SER A 159 -6.13 7.84 2.56
N VAL A 160 -4.86 7.44 2.66
CA VAL A 160 -3.83 8.08 3.47
C VAL A 160 -2.51 8.10 2.73
N SER A 161 -1.80 9.20 2.80
CA SER A 161 -0.44 9.32 2.28
C SER A 161 0.43 10.07 3.28
N PHE A 162 1.69 9.66 3.41
CA PHE A 162 2.66 10.33 4.26
C PHE A 162 3.54 11.26 3.44
N ASN A 163 3.60 12.52 3.84
CA ASN A 163 4.50 13.51 3.27
C ASN A 163 5.80 13.54 4.08
N SER A 164 6.87 12.97 3.54
CA SER A 164 8.18 12.93 4.21
C SER A 164 8.83 14.30 4.37
N THR A 165 8.52 15.26 3.48
CA THR A 165 9.09 16.61 3.50
C THR A 165 8.47 17.46 4.61
N GLN A 166 7.14 17.37 4.77
CA GLN A 166 6.40 18.11 5.79
C GLN A 166 6.27 17.35 7.12
N GLY A 167 6.50 16.03 7.11
CA GLY A 167 6.28 15.18 8.27
C GLY A 167 4.81 15.10 8.66
N SER A 168 3.89 15.11 7.69
CA SER A 168 2.44 15.10 7.90
C SER A 168 1.77 13.91 7.18
N LEU A 169 0.65 13.43 7.72
CA LEU A 169 -0.24 12.50 7.04
C LEU A 169 -1.37 13.28 6.40
N THR A 170 -1.57 13.07 5.10
CA THR A 170 -2.73 13.56 4.37
C THR A 170 -3.76 12.45 4.31
N ILE A 171 -4.96 12.73 4.79
CA ILE A 171 -6.09 11.79 4.83
C ILE A 171 -7.18 12.35 3.94
N LEU A 172 -7.70 11.51 3.04
CA LEU A 172 -8.77 11.88 2.12
C LEU A 172 -10.02 11.08 2.43
N ALA A 173 -11.15 11.79 2.53
CA ALA A 173 -12.46 11.14 2.64
C ALA A 173 -13.55 11.82 1.82
N ARG A 174 -14.67 11.12 1.60
CA ARG A 174 -15.90 11.69 1.00
C ARG A 174 -16.83 12.34 2.02
N ASP A 175 -16.61 12.11 3.31
CA ASP A 175 -17.45 12.59 4.40
C ASP A 175 -16.75 13.72 5.16
N ALA A 176 -17.38 14.89 5.22
CA ALA A 176 -16.86 16.08 5.91
C ALA A 176 -16.65 15.87 7.42
N SER A 177 -17.37 14.92 8.04
CA SER A 177 -17.20 14.63 9.47
C SER A 177 -15.91 13.85 9.79
N VAL A 178 -15.13 13.45 8.77
CA VAL A 178 -13.82 12.81 8.94
C VAL A 178 -12.87 13.67 9.77
N SER A 179 -12.87 15.00 9.61
CA SER A 179 -11.97 15.91 10.32
C SER A 179 -12.10 15.77 11.83
N ARG A 180 -13.33 15.78 12.36
CA ARG A 180 -13.56 15.60 13.80
C ARG A 180 -13.12 14.22 14.29
N ARG A 181 -13.36 13.17 13.51
CA ARG A 181 -12.97 11.80 13.88
C ARG A 181 -11.45 11.63 13.89
N VAL A 182 -10.77 12.21 12.90
CA VAL A 182 -9.30 12.25 12.83
C VAL A 182 -8.72 12.97 14.04
N ASP A 183 -9.26 14.14 14.40
CA ASP A 183 -8.80 14.90 15.57
C ASP A 183 -8.95 14.09 16.86
N MET A 184 -10.08 13.38 17.04
CA MET A 184 -10.33 12.57 18.23
C MET A 184 -9.46 11.31 18.32
N LEU A 185 -9.06 10.71 17.20
CA LEU A 185 -8.41 9.39 17.15
C LEU A 185 -6.93 9.41 16.79
N SER A 186 -6.40 10.52 16.26
CA SER A 186 -5.00 10.64 15.81
C SER A 186 -3.98 10.32 16.91
N ASP A 187 -4.19 10.85 18.12
CA ASP A 187 -3.34 10.58 19.27
C ASP A 187 -3.31 9.11 19.67
N ILE A 188 -4.47 8.46 19.67
CA ILE A 188 -4.61 7.04 19.98
C ILE A 188 -3.87 6.21 18.92
N HIS A 189 -4.03 6.57 17.65
CA HIS A 189 -3.34 5.94 16.54
C HIS A 189 -1.82 6.02 16.67
N PHE A 190 -1.27 7.22 16.94
CA PHE A 190 0.17 7.39 17.12
C PHE A 190 0.73 6.64 18.33
N ARG A 191 0.00 6.60 19.46
CA ARG A 191 0.37 5.75 20.61
C ARG A 191 0.36 4.26 20.24
N GLY A 192 -0.60 3.84 19.43
CA GLY A 192 -0.67 2.47 18.88
C GLY A 192 0.54 2.12 18.03
N ILE A 193 0.96 3.01 17.12
CA ILE A 193 2.16 2.83 16.30
C ILE A 193 3.41 2.71 17.19
N ARG A 194 3.60 3.60 18.18
CA ARG A 194 4.74 3.52 19.12
C ARG A 194 4.78 2.18 19.83
N THR A 195 3.65 1.74 20.36
CA THR A 195 3.55 0.45 21.06
C THR A 195 3.92 -0.71 20.12
N LYS A 196 3.42 -0.69 18.89
CA LYS A 196 3.76 -1.70 17.87
C LYS A 196 5.25 -1.72 17.54
N LEU A 197 5.88 -0.55 17.42
CA LEU A 197 7.32 -0.44 17.17
C LEU A 197 8.14 -1.02 18.33
N LEU A 198 7.80 -0.67 19.57
CA LEU A 198 8.46 -1.20 20.77
C LEU A 198 8.36 -2.73 20.83
N LEU A 199 7.18 -3.29 20.59
CA LEU A 199 6.97 -4.73 20.56
C LEU A 199 7.76 -5.42 19.43
N LYS A 200 7.84 -4.79 18.25
CA LYS A 200 8.61 -5.31 17.12
C LYS A 200 10.10 -5.40 17.46
N THR A 201 10.67 -4.35 18.06
CA THR A 201 12.07 -4.33 18.49
C THR A 201 12.34 -5.39 19.56
N SER A 202 11.50 -5.47 20.60
CA SER A 202 11.63 -6.48 21.65
C SER A 202 11.53 -7.91 21.11
N ASN A 203 10.63 -8.16 20.14
CA ASN A 203 10.48 -9.47 19.52
C ASN A 203 11.69 -9.83 18.62
N GLN A 204 12.26 -8.85 17.91
CA GLN A 204 13.49 -9.05 17.14
C GLN A 204 14.68 -9.42 18.06
N GLU A 205 14.82 -8.77 19.21
CA GLU A 205 15.85 -9.11 20.20
C GLU A 205 15.65 -10.52 20.77
N ALA A 206 14.42 -10.86 21.17
CA ALA A 206 14.10 -12.21 21.65
C ALA A 206 14.38 -13.29 20.58
N SER A 207 14.05 -13.01 19.31
CA SER A 207 14.32 -13.91 18.18
C SER A 207 15.82 -14.11 17.96
N ARG A 208 16.62 -13.03 18.01
CA ARG A 208 18.09 -13.12 17.93
C ARG A 208 18.68 -13.93 19.08
N GLN A 209 18.22 -13.72 20.30
CA GLN A 209 18.65 -14.51 21.46
C GLN A 209 18.28 -15.99 21.30
N LEU A 210 17.09 -16.28 20.79
CA LEU A 210 16.64 -17.63 20.53
C LEU A 210 17.50 -18.31 19.45
N GLU A 211 17.81 -17.61 18.35
CA GLU A 211 18.70 -18.12 17.30
C GLU A 211 20.12 -18.39 17.82
N ALA A 212 20.67 -17.48 18.63
CA ALA A 212 21.97 -17.68 19.28
C ALA A 212 21.96 -18.93 20.18
N ARG A 213 20.91 -19.10 21.01
CA ARG A 213 20.73 -20.29 21.85
C ARG A 213 20.56 -21.57 21.01
N ARG A 214 19.82 -21.50 19.90
CA ARG A 214 19.67 -22.65 18.97
C ARG A 214 20.98 -23.04 18.31
N ARG A 215 21.83 -22.06 17.93
CA ARG A 215 23.17 -22.33 17.39
C ARG A 215 24.03 -23.06 18.41
N LEU A 216 24.04 -22.60 19.67
CA LEU A 216 24.75 -23.26 20.77
C LEU A 216 24.21 -24.67 21.05
N ALA A 217 22.88 -24.87 21.03
CA ALA A 217 22.27 -26.17 21.28
C ALA A 217 22.50 -27.18 20.14
N ARG A 218 22.70 -26.71 18.90
CA ARG A 218 23.04 -27.55 17.74
C ARG A 218 24.54 -27.81 17.61
N ALA A 219 25.37 -27.05 18.31
CA ALA A 219 26.81 -27.21 18.29
C ALA A 219 27.21 -28.51 19.00
N CYS A 220 28.23 -29.19 18.47
CA CYS A 220 28.90 -30.27 19.17
C CYS A 220 29.56 -29.71 20.43
N VAL A 221 29.36 -30.38 21.55
CA VAL A 221 29.86 -29.95 22.86
C VAL A 221 31.01 -30.86 23.28
N LEU A 222 32.19 -30.28 23.46
CA LEU A 222 33.34 -30.95 24.06
C LEU A 222 33.53 -30.43 25.49
N GLU A 223 33.46 -31.33 26.47
CA GLU A 223 33.76 -31.03 27.86
C GLU A 223 35.19 -31.45 28.19
N LEU A 224 36.03 -30.49 28.56
CA LEU A 224 37.40 -30.69 28.99
C LEU A 224 37.50 -30.49 30.49
N ARG A 225 37.93 -31.53 31.22
CA ARG A 225 38.19 -31.42 32.66
C ARG A 225 39.63 -31.01 32.89
N VAL A 226 39.81 -30.00 33.75
CA VAL A 226 41.12 -29.48 34.14
C VAL A 226 41.19 -29.48 35.66
N SER A 227 42.31 -29.96 36.21
CA SER A 227 42.56 -29.89 37.64
C SER A 227 42.58 -28.43 38.12
N GLU A 228 42.04 -28.15 39.30
CA GLU A 228 41.95 -26.78 39.85
C GLU A 228 43.31 -26.05 39.84
N HIS A 229 44.39 -26.78 40.15
CA HIS A 229 45.75 -26.23 40.16
C HIS A 229 46.28 -25.85 38.76
N LEU A 230 45.64 -26.32 37.68
CA LEU A 230 46.03 -26.09 36.29
C LEU A 230 45.04 -25.18 35.54
N LEU A 231 43.89 -24.86 36.14
CA LEU A 231 42.85 -24.06 35.48
C LEU A 231 43.36 -22.67 35.10
N GLY A 232 44.09 -22.01 36.00
CA GLY A 232 44.68 -20.69 35.73
C GLY A 232 45.73 -20.72 34.60
N LEU A 233 46.49 -21.81 34.48
CA LEU A 233 47.44 -22.01 33.38
C LEU A 233 46.71 -22.28 32.05
N ALA A 234 45.60 -23.02 32.11
CA ALA A 234 44.78 -23.32 30.94
C ALA A 234 44.04 -22.08 30.39
N VAL A 235 43.61 -21.15 31.26
CA VAL A 235 43.09 -19.83 30.85
C VAL A 235 44.18 -18.96 30.23
N GLY A 236 45.39 -19.04 30.77
CA GLY A 236 46.53 -18.21 30.37
C GLY A 236 46.47 -16.81 30.97
N ALA A 237 47.59 -16.08 30.89
CA ALA A 237 47.65 -14.69 31.34
C ALA A 237 46.70 -13.83 30.50
N HIS A 238 45.81 -13.08 31.14
CA HIS A 238 44.80 -12.24 30.48
C HIS A 238 43.90 -13.01 29.50
N GLU A 239 43.56 -14.28 29.79
CA GLU A 239 42.71 -15.12 28.92
C GLU A 239 43.30 -15.43 27.53
N ALA A 240 44.61 -15.24 27.32
CA ALA A 240 45.24 -15.43 26.02
C ALA A 240 44.96 -16.80 25.38
N ASN A 241 44.90 -17.88 26.18
CA ASN A 241 44.62 -19.21 25.67
C ASN A 241 43.13 -19.41 25.33
N LEU A 242 42.21 -18.73 26.04
CA LEU A 242 40.78 -18.74 25.71
C LEU A 242 40.49 -17.96 24.44
N GLU A 243 41.13 -16.80 24.25
CA GLU A 243 41.02 -16.05 23.00
C GLU A 243 41.57 -16.84 21.81
N ALA A 244 42.73 -17.49 21.97
CA ALA A 244 43.27 -18.38 20.95
C ALA A 244 42.31 -19.52 20.62
N ALA A 245 41.68 -20.14 21.62
CA ALA A 245 40.70 -21.21 21.43
C ALA A 245 39.43 -20.72 20.71
N ARG A 246 38.93 -19.51 21.02
CA ARG A 246 37.79 -18.89 20.31
C ARG A 246 38.13 -18.54 18.86
N GLY A 247 39.40 -18.34 18.55
CA GLY A 247 39.91 -18.08 17.19
C GLY A 247 40.13 -19.33 16.33
N LEU A 248 40.01 -20.53 16.90
CA LEU A 248 40.17 -21.78 16.14
C LEU A 248 38.98 -21.99 15.19
N GLY A 249 39.27 -22.35 13.94
CA GLY A 249 38.24 -22.67 12.95
C GLY A 249 37.36 -23.83 13.42
N GLY A 250 36.04 -23.63 13.37
CA GLY A 250 35.06 -24.62 13.83
C GLY A 250 34.65 -24.47 15.30
N VAL A 251 35.33 -23.64 16.11
CA VAL A 251 34.90 -23.30 17.47
C VAL A 251 33.90 -22.14 17.43
N SER A 252 32.71 -22.38 17.97
CA SER A 252 31.61 -21.41 18.05
C SER A 252 31.60 -20.64 19.38
N ALA A 253 31.94 -21.29 20.49
CA ALA A 253 32.02 -20.67 21.82
C ALA A 253 32.86 -21.50 22.79
N VAL A 254 33.40 -20.84 23.82
CA VAL A 254 34.12 -21.49 24.93
C VAL A 254 33.58 -20.91 26.25
N GLU A 255 32.98 -21.77 27.07
CA GLU A 255 32.47 -21.45 28.41
C GLU A 255 33.38 -22.04 29.49
N THR A 256 33.74 -21.22 30.47
CA THR A 256 34.55 -21.66 31.63
C THR A 256 33.65 -22.24 32.71
N GLN A 257 34.03 -23.39 33.24
CA GLN A 257 33.35 -24.06 34.35
C GLN A 257 34.33 -24.25 35.53
N PRO A 258 33.84 -24.48 36.76
CA PRO A 258 34.70 -24.66 37.93
C PRO A 258 35.74 -25.79 37.78
N THR A 259 35.42 -26.83 37.03
CA THR A 259 36.27 -28.01 36.82
C THR A 259 36.84 -28.13 35.41
N GLY A 260 36.83 -27.05 34.61
CA GLY A 260 37.37 -27.06 33.24
C GLY A 260 36.62 -26.17 32.25
N PHE A 261 36.45 -26.63 31.01
CA PHE A 261 35.89 -25.84 29.91
C PHE A 261 34.84 -26.63 29.12
N ARG A 262 33.85 -25.92 28.60
CA ARG A 262 32.87 -26.44 27.65
C ARG A 262 33.04 -25.69 26.33
N ILE A 263 33.44 -26.43 25.29
CA ILE A 263 33.71 -25.90 23.95
C ILE A 263 32.56 -26.31 23.04
N TYR A 264 31.99 -25.34 22.33
CA TYR A 264 30.93 -25.54 21.35
C TYR A 264 31.54 -25.41 19.95
N GLY A 265 31.27 -26.36 19.05
CA GLY A 265 31.78 -26.33 17.67
C GLY A 265 30.81 -26.87 16.61
N GLU A 266 31.15 -26.68 15.34
CA GLU A 266 30.30 -27.04 14.20
C GLU A 266 30.43 -28.52 13.78
N SER A 267 31.48 -29.21 14.23
CA SER A 267 31.72 -30.65 14.03
C SER A 267 32.19 -31.33 15.33
N PRO A 268 31.99 -32.65 15.51
CA PRO A 268 32.50 -33.41 16.65
C PRO A 268 34.03 -33.43 16.72
#